data_AF-E2BXX2-F1
#
_entry.id   AF-E2BXX2-F1
#
_cell.length_a   1.000
_cell.length_b   1.000
_cell.length_c   1.000
_cell.angle_alpha   90.00
_cell.angle_beta   90.00
_cell.angle_gamma   90.00
#
_symmetry.space_group_name_H-M   'P 1'
#
loop_
_entity.id
_entity.type
_entity.pdbx_description
1 polymer ?
#
loop_
_entity_poly.entity_id
_entity_poly.type
_entity_poly.pdbx_seq_one_letter_code
_entity_poly.pdbx_strand_id
1 'polypeptide(L)' 'FSHLKAVVYLVLIDNEQQLLQRKEDGCRTTCNIPRMFERIRQSMMRRILNCIISRGGHYKHLL' A
#
# COMPACT_ATOMS: atom_id res chain seq x y z
N PHE A 1 -0.98 -1.06 -1.06
CA PHE A 1 -0.88 -2.15 -2.05
C PHE A 1 0.11 -1.88 -3.18
N SER A 2 0.11 -0.68 -3.81
CA SER A 2 1.07 -0.34 -4.88
C SER A 2 2.54 -0.49 -4.47
N HIS A 3 2.92 0.04 -3.30
CA HIS A 3 4.30 -0.05 -2.80
C HIS A 3 4.77 -1.50 -2.60
N LEU A 4 4.00 -2.32 -1.86
CA LEU A 4 4.35 -3.73 -1.62
C LEU A 4 4.44 -4.51 -2.94
N LYS A 5 3.52 -4.26 -3.88
CA LYS A 5 3.53 -4.89 -5.20
C LYS A 5 4.79 -4.50 -5.98
N ALA A 6 5.19 -3.23 -5.95
CA ALA A 6 6.43 -2.77 -6.58
C ALA A 6 7.67 -3.47 -5.99
N VAL A 7 7.74 -3.64 -4.67
CA VAL A 7 8.85 -4.33 -4.01
C VAL A 7 8.89 -5.82 -4.36
N VAL A 8 7.74 -6.50 -4.32
CA VAL A 8 7.66 -7.95 -4.58
C VAL A 8 8.01 -8.30 -6.03
N TYR A 9 7.55 -7.49 -7.00
CA TYR A 9 7.74 -7.73 -8.43
C TYR A 9 8.87 -6.92 -9.06
N LEU A 10 9.75 -6.30 -8.26
CA LEU A 10 10.91 -5.57 -8.76
C LEU A 10 11.89 -6.48 -9.54
N VAL A 11 11.91 -7.77 -9.18
CA VAL A 11 12.78 -8.79 -9.75
C VAL A 11 11.90 -9.98 -10.16
N LEU A 12 12.29 -10.68 -11.23
CA LEU A 12 11.64 -11.94 -11.64
C LEU A 12 11.61 -12.95 -10.48
N ILE A 13 10.51 -13.68 -10.41
CA ILE A 13 10.21 -14.64 -9.35
C ILE A 13 10.14 -16.01 -10.03
N ASP A 14 11.07 -16.90 -9.69
CA ASP A 14 11.18 -18.20 -10.38
C ASP A 14 10.28 -19.27 -9.75
N ASN A 15 9.94 -19.14 -8.46
CA ASN A 15 9.13 -20.12 -7.75
C ASN A 15 8.33 -19.53 -6.60
N GLU A 16 7.38 -20.32 -6.09
CA GLU A 16 6.47 -19.94 -5.02
C GLU A 16 7.18 -19.59 -3.71
N GLN A 17 8.23 -20.33 -3.36
CA GLN A 17 8.97 -20.08 -2.12
C GLN A 17 9.65 -18.70 -2.14
N GLN A 18 10.23 -18.31 -3.28
CA GLN A 18 10.78 -16.96 -3.46
C GLN A 18 9.68 -15.88 -3.38
N LEU A 19 8.48 -16.14 -3.91
CA LEU A 19 7.35 -15.22 -3.80
C LEU A 19 6.94 -14.99 -2.33
N LEU A 20 6.83 -16.09 -1.56
CA LEU A 20 6.46 -16.04 -0.14
C LEU A 20 7.50 -15.27 0.66
N GLN A 21 8.79 -15.60 0.48
CA GLN A 21 9.88 -14.90 1.15
C GLN A 21 9.87 -13.40 0.84
N ARG A 22 9.72 -13.01 -0.44
CA ARG A 22 9.68 -11.59 -0.83
C ARG A 22 8.44 -10.87 -0.29
N LYS A 23 7.30 -11.54 -0.19
CA LYS A 23 6.11 -10.98 0.46
C LYS A 23 6.40 -10.66 1.93
N GLU A 24 7.00 -11.59 2.66
CA GLU A 24 7.35 -11.40 4.06
C GLU A 24 8.37 -10.28 4.25
N ASP A 25 9.44 -10.27 3.45
CA ASP A 25 10.49 -9.24 3.50
C ASP A 25 9.96 -7.86 3.10
N GLY A 26 9.10 -7.81 2.08
CA GLY A 26 8.44 -6.58 1.64
C GLY A 26 7.51 -6.01 2.72
N CYS A 27 6.74 -6.88 3.39
CA CYS A 27 5.90 -6.49 4.53
C CYS A 27 6.75 -5.99 5.70
N ARG A 28 7.80 -6.72 6.09
CA ARG A 28 8.71 -6.35 7.18
C ARG A 28 9.36 -5.00 6.92
N THR A 29 9.90 -4.81 5.72
CA THR A 29 10.51 -3.54 5.28
C THR A 29 9.49 -2.40 5.36
N THR A 30 8.27 -2.62 4.86
CA THR A 30 7.21 -1.59 4.87
C THR A 30 6.82 -1.21 6.30
N CYS A 31 6.69 -2.19 7.20
CA CYS A 31 6.36 -1.96 8.61
C CYS A 31 7.46 -1.22 9.37
N ASN A 32 8.72 -1.41 8.96
CA ASN A 32 9.88 -0.76 9.58
C ASN A 32 10.11 0.67 9.09
N ILE A 33 9.42 1.14 8.03
CA ILE A 33 9.54 2.54 7.60
C ILE A 33 8.93 3.45 8.68
N PRO A 34 9.69 4.42 9.21
CA PRO A 34 9.20 5.34 10.23
C PRO A 34 7.91 6.04 9.78
N ARG A 35 6.93 6.09 10.68
CA ARG A 35 5.63 6.77 10.46
C ARG A 35 4.81 6.22 9.30
N MET A 36 5.13 5.03 8.76
CA MET A 36 4.36 4.43 7.65
C MET A 36 2.87 4.29 8.00
N PHE A 37 2.56 3.77 9.18
CA PHE A 37 1.17 3.61 9.63
C PHE A 37 0.45 4.95 9.84
N GLU A 38 1.17 6.00 10.26
CA GLU A 38 0.62 7.35 10.36
C GLU A 38 0.23 7.88 8.97
N ARG A 39 1.12 7.73 7.98
CA ARG A 39 0.85 8.13 6.59
C ARG A 39 -0.35 7.35 6.01
N ILE A 40 -0.46 6.06 6.30
CA ILE A 40 -1.61 5.23 5.91
C ILE A 40 -2.90 5.77 6.55
N ARG A 41 -2.89 6.07 7.85
CA ARG A 41 -4.05 6.67 8.54
C ARG A 41 -4.45 8.00 7.92
N GLN A 42 -3.50 8.90 7.67
CA GLN A 42 -3.78 10.19 7.05
C GLN A 42 -4.39 10.03 5.65
N SER A 43 -3.88 9.08 4.85
CA SER A 43 -4.44 8.75 3.54
C SER A 43 -5.88 8.24 3.64
N MET A 44 -6.16 7.34 4.58
CA MET A 44 -7.53 6.86 4.84
C MET A 44 -8.46 8.00 5.25
N MET A 45 -8.03 8.88 6.15
CA MET A 45 -8.84 10.04 6.57
C MET A 45 -9.17 10.96 5.40
N ARG A 46 -8.21 11.27 4.52
CA ARG A 46 -8.47 12.05 3.30
C ARG A 46 -9.51 11.37 2.40
N ARG A 47 -9.43 10.04 2.25
CA ARG A 47 -10.40 9.27 1.46
C ARG A 47 -11.81 9.29 2.07
N ILE A 48 -11.92 9.21 3.39
CA ILE A 48 -13.20 9.30 4.10
C ILE A 48 -13.82 10.69 3.89
N LEU A 49 -13.03 11.76 4.08
CA LEU A 49 -13.51 13.13 3.88
C LEU A 49 -13.99 13.36 2.44
N ASN A 50 -13.22 12.90 1.45
CA ASN A 50 -13.63 13.02 0.05
C ASN A 50 -14.89 12.22 -0.28
N CYS A 51 -15.10 11.06 0.36
CA CYS A 51 -16.33 10.29 0.22
C CYS A 51 -17.54 11.07 0.74
N ILE A 52 -17.40 11.72 1.90
CA ILE A 52 -18.44 12.56 2.50
C ILE A 52 -18.75 13.74 1.58
N ILE A 53 -17.73 14.47 1.10
CA ILE A 53 -17.89 15.59 0.17
C ILE A 53 -18.60 15.16 -1.11
N SER A 54 -18.24 13.98 -1.63
CA SER A 54 -18.83 13.40 -2.84
C SER A 54 -20.20 12.78 -2.59
N ARG A 55 -20.75 12.85 -1.36
CA ARG A 55 -22.01 12.22 -0.95
C ARG A 55 -22.06 10.72 -1.30
N GLY A 56 -20.94 10.03 -1.11
CA GLY A 56 -20.79 8.61 -1.46
C GLY A 56 -20.48 8.34 -2.94
N GLY A 57 -20.41 9.37 -3.78
CA GLY A 57 -20.00 9.24 -5.18
C GLY A 57 -18.52 8.87 -5.34
N HIS A 58 -18.19 8.22 -6.47
CA HIS A 58 -16.80 7.98 -6.84
C HIS A 58 -16.08 9.31 -7.11
N TYR A 59 -14.88 9.45 -6.54
CA TYR A 59 -13.99 10.55 -6.83
C TYR A 59 -12.64 10.02 -7.30
N LYS A 60 -12.08 10.63 -8.35
CA LYS A 60 -10.69 10.37 -8.73
C LYS A 60 -9.79 11.04 -7.71
N HIS A 61 -9.23 10.26 -6.80
CA HIS A 61 -8.09 10.70 -6.03
C HIS A 61 -6.88 10.65 -6.98
N LEU A 62 -6.46 11.81 -7.51
CA LEU A 62 -5.07 11.96 -7.93
C LEU A 62 -4.25 11.88 -6.64
N LEU A 63 -3.54 10.77 -6.48
CA LEU A 63 -2.42 10.68 -5.55
C LEU A 63 -1.26 11.51 -6.09
#